data_AF-A0A916UXI8-F1
#
_entry.id   AF-A0A916UXI8-F1
#
_cell.length_a   1.000
_cell.length_b   1.000
_cell.length_c   1.000
_cell.angle_alpha   90.00
_cell.angle_beta   90.00
_cell.angle_gamma   90.00
#
_symmetry.space_group_name_H-M   'P 1'
#
loop_
_entity.id
_entity.type
_entity.pdbx_description
1 polymer ?
#
loop_
_entity_poly.entity_id
_entity_poly.type
_entity_poly.pdbx_seq_one_letter_code
_entity_poly.pdbx_strand_id
1 'polypeptide(L)'
;MVDLPSLEPKKGERGAAAGAAEARNTQAKMAPEAVDGRPEAHDPAALLAAIVESSEDAILSKDLRGIITSWNGGAQRLFGYTGEEVIGKSVTILIPEDRLGEEPAILARIHAGERVDHFETIRRRKDGTLLDISLTISPVRSNDGRIVGASKVARDITERRRAAERQALLLREMHHRIKNLFAVAGGIITLAARTADSPASLARAMKERLVALARAHEMTLPSLSVDHMLAEPSTTLFKLLDGLLAPYSNEDGTRAAVTGQDVGIGGRNLVNLALLLHELVTNAAKYGALSVPDGRIAIDARIAGGDILHLTWAEQGGPPVTAPTGIAGFGTRLEESIKQALRMTILREWRRDGMVVRMSIPVSVLSAGIDDL
;
A
#
# COMPACT_ATOMS: atom_id res chain seq x y z
N MET A 1 -31.06 23.84 42.93
CA MET A 1 -30.81 23.92 44.37
C MET A 1 -29.36 24.33 44.52
N VAL A 2 -29.19 25.63 44.74
CA VAL A 2 -27.94 26.39 44.82
C VAL A 2 -27.50 26.38 46.27
N ASP A 3 -26.20 26.32 46.55
CA ASP A 3 -25.65 27.07 47.69
C ASP A 3 -24.12 27.28 47.57
N LEU A 4 -23.78 28.53 47.27
CA LEU A 4 -22.54 29.19 47.70
C LEU A 4 -22.72 29.65 49.16
N PRO A 5 -21.63 29.82 49.93
CA PRO A 5 -21.61 30.82 50.99
C PRO A 5 -20.64 31.97 50.69
N SER A 6 -21.20 33.18 50.76
CA SER A 6 -20.54 34.48 50.67
C SER A 6 -19.94 34.94 52.01
N LEU A 7 -18.70 35.46 51.91
CA LEU A 7 -18.13 36.70 52.45
C LEU A 7 -18.40 37.22 53.90
N GLU A 8 -17.26 37.38 54.61
CA GLU A 8 -16.77 38.55 55.38
C GLU A 8 -17.35 38.90 56.79
N PRO A 9 -16.74 39.84 57.59
CA PRO A 9 -15.42 40.53 57.56
C PRO A 9 -14.73 40.72 58.96
N LYS A 10 -13.63 41.52 58.98
CA LYS A 10 -13.06 42.39 60.08
C LYS A 10 -11.65 41.97 60.56
N LYS A 11 -10.68 42.85 60.90
CA LYS A 11 -10.60 44.32 61.08
C LYS A 11 -9.12 44.70 61.37
N GLY A 12 -8.75 45.96 61.05
CA GLY A 12 -7.81 46.81 61.82
C GLY A 12 -6.32 46.64 61.54
N GLU A 13 -5.44 47.65 61.49
CA GLU A 13 -5.43 49.08 61.89
C GLU A 13 -4.32 49.81 61.10
N ARG A 14 -4.57 50.96 60.45
CA ARG A 14 -4.37 52.38 60.85
C ARG A 14 -2.91 52.88 61.02
N GLY A 15 -2.60 53.94 60.27
CA GLY A 15 -1.55 54.95 60.48
C GLY A 15 -1.39 55.83 59.22
N ALA A 16 -2.23 56.84 58.99
CA ALA A 16 -1.99 58.29 59.26
C ALA A 16 -0.75 58.85 58.51
N ALA A 17 -0.91 59.51 57.35
CA ALA A 17 -1.31 60.93 57.12
C ALA A 17 -0.17 61.95 57.31
N ALA A 18 0.33 62.53 56.20
CA ALA A 18 0.69 63.95 56.04
C ALA A 18 1.45 64.16 54.70
N GLY A 19 1.02 65.13 53.89
CA GLY A 19 1.73 65.54 52.67
C GLY A 19 0.81 66.15 51.59
N ALA A 20 0.17 67.27 51.91
CA ALA A 20 -0.65 68.03 50.97
C ALA A 20 0.20 69.06 50.20
N ALA A 21 -0.14 69.20 48.92
CA ALA A 21 -0.13 70.44 48.11
C ALA A 21 1.19 71.21 47.90
N GLU A 22 1.68 71.23 46.66
CA GLU A 22 2.00 72.48 45.95
C GLU A 22 2.34 72.26 44.46
N ALA A 23 2.08 73.31 43.68
CA ALA A 23 2.46 73.55 42.28
C ALA A 23 1.65 72.87 41.16
N ARG A 24 0.48 73.48 40.89
CA ARG A 24 -0.12 73.56 39.56
C ARG A 24 0.71 74.46 38.62
N ASN A 25 0.69 74.10 37.35
CA ASN A 25 0.69 74.99 36.17
C ASN A 25 2.02 75.60 35.69
N THR A 26 2.60 74.97 34.66
CA THR A 26 3.22 75.73 33.55
C THR A 26 2.98 74.97 32.25
N GLN A 27 1.90 75.31 31.57
CA GLN A 27 1.58 74.88 30.21
C GLN A 27 2.19 75.90 29.23
N ALA A 28 3.16 75.48 28.41
CA ALA A 28 3.47 76.15 27.15
C ALA A 28 4.17 75.21 26.15
N LYS A 29 3.39 74.85 25.11
CA LYS A 29 3.83 74.47 23.75
C LYS A 29 4.66 73.19 23.58
N MET A 30 3.99 72.06 23.36
CA MET A 30 4.33 71.17 22.24
C MET A 30 3.02 70.63 21.66
N ALA A 31 2.72 71.02 20.41
CA ALA A 31 1.66 70.38 19.63
C ALA A 31 2.00 68.89 19.44
N PRO A 32 1.02 67.99 19.33
CA PRO A 32 1.32 66.64 18.87
C PRO A 32 1.82 66.74 17.43
N GLU A 33 3.08 66.36 17.20
CA GLU A 33 3.56 66.04 15.85
C GLU A 33 2.58 65.04 15.27
N ALA A 34 1.91 65.45 14.18
CA ALA A 34 1.15 64.54 13.36
C ALA A 34 2.11 63.45 12.90
N VAL A 35 1.95 62.24 13.45
CA VAL A 35 2.42 61.03 12.81
C VAL A 35 1.65 60.97 11.49
N ASP A 36 2.28 61.47 10.42
CA ASP A 36 1.82 61.33 9.05
C ASP A 36 1.82 59.83 8.73
N GLY A 37 0.74 59.16 9.11
CA GLY A 37 0.46 57.76 8.84
C GLY A 37 0.12 57.56 7.37
N ARG A 38 1.08 57.82 6.49
CA ARG A 38 1.07 57.24 5.15
C ARG A 38 1.59 55.81 5.29
N PRO A 39 0.84 54.77 4.93
CA PRO A 39 1.42 53.44 4.81
C PRO A 39 2.59 53.55 3.82
N GLU A 40 3.79 53.14 4.24
CA GLU A 40 4.94 53.01 3.33
C GLU A 40 4.46 52.19 2.13
N ALA A 41 4.36 52.83 0.97
CA ALA A 41 4.04 52.12 -0.25
C ALA A 41 5.22 51.18 -0.52
N HIS A 42 5.06 49.89 -0.18
CA HIS A 42 6.02 48.86 -0.57
C HIS A 42 6.24 48.98 -2.07
N ASP A 43 7.51 49.12 -2.50
CA ASP A 43 7.88 49.09 -3.91
C ASP A 43 7.26 47.83 -4.54
N PRO A 44 6.34 47.98 -5.52
CA PRO A 44 5.68 46.85 -6.17
C PRO A 44 6.67 45.83 -6.73
N ALA A 45 7.85 46.28 -7.17
CA ALA A 45 8.90 45.39 -7.66
C ALA A 45 9.51 44.55 -6.53
N ALA A 46 9.81 45.17 -5.39
CA ALA A 46 10.31 44.47 -4.20
C ALA A 46 9.29 43.45 -3.67
N LEU A 47 8.00 43.78 -3.68
CA LEU A 47 6.93 42.86 -3.28
C LEU A 47 6.85 41.65 -4.22
N LEU A 48 6.87 41.85 -5.54
CA LEU A 48 6.85 40.76 -6.51
C LEU A 48 8.10 39.87 -6.41
N ALA A 49 9.27 40.47 -6.18
CA ALA A 49 10.50 39.71 -5.95
C ALA A 49 10.40 38.84 -4.69
N ALA A 50 9.87 39.38 -3.59
CA ALA A 50 9.66 38.61 -2.36
C ALA A 50 8.66 37.44 -2.54
N ILE A 51 7.60 37.63 -3.33
CA ILE A 51 6.64 36.57 -3.67
C ILE A 51 7.31 35.46 -4.51
N VAL A 52 8.11 35.84 -5.51
CA VAL A 52 8.85 34.87 -6.33
C VAL A 52 9.87 34.11 -5.50
N GLU A 53 10.59 34.80 -4.61
CA GLU A 53 11.65 34.20 -3.81
C GLU A 53 11.13 33.25 -2.74
N SER A 54 9.99 33.57 -2.14
CA SER A 54 9.32 32.73 -1.14
C SER A 54 8.55 31.53 -1.72
N SER A 55 8.39 31.46 -3.05
CA SER A 55 7.68 30.35 -3.69
C SER A 55 8.40 29.01 -3.46
N GLU A 56 7.61 27.96 -3.20
CA GLU A 56 8.11 26.59 -3.17
C GLU A 56 8.45 26.08 -4.57
N ASP A 57 7.69 26.52 -5.59
CA ASP A 57 7.93 26.15 -6.98
C ASP A 57 9.24 26.78 -7.47
N ALA A 58 9.93 26.06 -8.35
CA ALA A 58 11.12 26.56 -9.00
C ALA A 58 10.74 27.54 -10.11
N ILE A 59 11.15 28.81 -9.94
CA ILE A 59 10.89 29.89 -10.88
C ILE A 59 12.23 30.38 -11.43
N LEU A 60 12.37 30.36 -12.75
CA LEU A 60 13.54 30.87 -13.45
C LEU A 60 13.14 31.57 -14.75
N SER A 61 14.02 32.41 -15.27
CA SER A 61 13.87 33.00 -16.60
C SER A 61 15.11 32.73 -17.45
N LYS A 62 14.93 32.82 -18.77
CA LYS A 62 16.01 32.71 -19.76
C LYS A 62 15.78 33.65 -20.94
N ASP A 63 16.85 34.04 -21.61
CA ASP A 63 16.79 34.74 -22.88
C ASP A 63 16.37 33.80 -24.03
N LEU A 64 16.18 34.35 -25.24
CA LEU A 64 15.80 33.57 -26.43
C LEU A 64 16.89 32.61 -26.93
N ARG A 65 18.11 32.69 -26.40
CA ARG A 65 19.21 31.73 -26.67
C ARG A 65 19.22 30.60 -25.63
N GLY A 66 18.28 30.59 -24.69
CA GLY A 66 18.20 29.61 -23.62
C GLY A 66 19.18 29.86 -22.48
N ILE A 67 19.74 31.07 -22.35
CA ILE A 67 20.66 31.44 -21.28
C ILE A 67 19.87 31.90 -20.06
N ILE A 68 20.13 31.31 -18.90
CA ILE A 68 19.41 31.60 -17.65
C ILE A 68 19.71 33.04 -17.20
N THR A 69 18.65 33.80 -16.93
CA THR A 69 18.72 35.22 -16.53
C THR A 69 18.24 35.48 -15.10
N SER A 70 17.43 34.59 -14.52
CA SER A 70 17.02 34.67 -13.12
C SER A 70 16.79 33.29 -12.52
N TRP A 71 16.89 33.21 -11.19
CA TRP A 71 16.82 31.96 -10.43
C TRP A 71 16.33 32.25 -9.01
N ASN A 72 15.17 31.72 -8.60
CA ASN A 72 14.65 31.91 -7.24
C ASN A 72 15.13 30.83 -6.27
N GLY A 73 14.85 31.01 -4.98
CA GLY A 73 15.13 30.03 -3.93
C GLY A 73 14.48 28.67 -4.15
N GLY A 74 13.28 28.61 -4.74
CA GLY A 74 12.62 27.35 -5.13
C GLY A 74 13.43 26.56 -6.16
N ALA A 75 14.00 27.23 -7.16
CA ALA A 75 14.84 26.61 -8.18
C ALA A 75 16.16 26.11 -7.59
N GLN A 76 16.74 26.85 -6.65
CA GLN A 76 17.93 26.39 -5.93
C GLN A 76 17.66 25.13 -5.11
N ARG A 77 16.56 25.07 -4.38
CA ARG A 77 16.17 23.87 -3.61
C ARG A 77 15.88 22.68 -4.53
N LEU A 78 15.17 22.91 -5.64
CA LEU A 78 14.77 21.84 -6.55
C LEU A 78 15.97 21.25 -7.32
N PHE A 79 16.83 22.09 -7.90
CA PHE A 79 17.90 21.64 -8.79
C PHE A 79 19.29 21.55 -8.13
N GLY A 80 19.47 22.11 -6.93
CA GLY A 80 20.71 22.07 -6.16
C GLY A 80 21.80 23.04 -6.63
N TYR A 81 21.47 23.96 -7.54
CA TYR A 81 22.37 25.00 -8.02
C TYR A 81 22.05 26.35 -7.38
N THR A 82 23.07 27.11 -7.00
CA THR A 82 22.86 28.52 -6.61
C THR A 82 22.67 29.39 -7.85
N GLY A 83 22.02 30.56 -7.69
CA GLY A 83 21.86 31.51 -8.79
C GLY A 83 23.20 31.94 -9.40
N GLU A 84 24.22 32.17 -8.57
CA GLU A 84 25.58 32.53 -8.99
C GLU A 84 26.22 31.47 -9.90
N GLU A 85 25.89 30.19 -9.70
CA GLU A 85 26.44 29.10 -10.49
C GLU A 85 25.80 28.97 -11.86
N VAL A 86 24.55 29.42 -12.05
CA VAL A 86 23.74 29.09 -13.25
C VAL A 86 23.30 30.28 -14.06
N ILE A 87 23.22 31.47 -13.48
CA ILE A 87 22.93 32.69 -14.25
C ILE A 87 24.05 32.89 -15.28
N GLY A 88 23.66 33.16 -16.53
CA GLY A 88 24.58 33.26 -17.66
C GLY A 88 24.94 31.92 -18.31
N LYS A 89 24.49 30.78 -17.77
CA LYS A 89 24.68 29.45 -18.39
C LYS A 89 23.45 29.01 -19.19
N SER A 90 23.65 28.07 -20.10
CA SER A 90 22.56 27.46 -20.85
C SER A 90 21.67 26.61 -19.93
N VAL A 91 20.34 26.70 -20.09
CA VAL A 91 19.37 25.88 -19.36
C VAL A 91 19.49 24.38 -19.64
N THR A 92 20.21 24.01 -20.70
CA THR A 92 20.50 22.61 -21.07
C THR A 92 21.24 21.83 -19.99
N ILE A 93 21.92 22.50 -19.05
CA ILE A 93 22.54 21.83 -17.88
C ILE A 93 21.52 21.03 -17.06
N LEU A 94 20.26 21.48 -17.03
CA LEU A 94 19.16 20.84 -16.32
C LEU A 94 18.51 19.72 -17.13
N ILE A 95 18.91 19.51 -18.38
CA ILE A 95 18.25 18.59 -19.31
C ILE A 95 19.13 17.33 -19.49
N PRO A 96 18.56 16.12 -19.32
CA PRO A 96 19.24 14.88 -19.66
C PRO A 96 19.66 14.82 -21.15
N GLU A 97 20.73 14.08 -21.46
CA GLU A 97 21.30 14.05 -22.82
C GLU A 97 20.31 13.53 -23.88
N ASP A 98 19.52 12.53 -23.52
CA ASP A 98 18.46 11.93 -24.36
C ASP A 98 17.27 12.87 -24.62
N ARG A 99 17.22 14.03 -23.93
CA ARG A 99 16.10 14.98 -23.96
C ARG A 99 16.49 16.39 -24.41
N LEU A 100 17.73 16.60 -24.85
CA LEU A 100 18.21 17.93 -25.29
C LEU A 100 17.37 18.54 -26.42
N GLY A 101 16.71 17.72 -27.25
CA GLY A 101 15.81 18.16 -28.31
C GLY A 101 14.52 18.85 -27.83
N GLU A 102 14.15 18.73 -26.55
CA GLU A 102 12.98 19.41 -25.99
C GLU A 102 13.15 20.95 -26.00
N GLU A 103 14.37 21.44 -25.76
CA GLU A 103 14.62 22.87 -25.58
C GLU A 103 14.44 23.68 -26.88
N PRO A 104 14.99 23.27 -28.05
CA PRO A 104 14.69 23.94 -29.31
C PRO A 104 13.19 23.97 -29.64
N ALA A 105 12.46 22.89 -29.37
CA ALA A 105 11.02 22.81 -29.62
C ALA A 105 10.23 23.78 -28.72
N ILE A 106 10.60 23.87 -27.45
CA ILE A 106 10.04 24.85 -26.51
C ILE A 106 10.33 26.27 -26.98
N LEU A 107 11.59 26.58 -27.33
CA LEU A 107 11.97 27.92 -27.79
C LEU A 107 11.20 28.33 -29.05
N ALA A 108 10.98 27.43 -30.01
CA ALA A 108 10.20 27.73 -31.22
C ALA A 108 8.77 28.19 -30.88
N ARG A 109 8.11 27.51 -29.93
CA ARG A 109 6.76 27.90 -29.45
C ARG A 109 6.77 29.25 -28.73
N ILE A 110 7.78 29.50 -27.89
CA ILE A 110 7.94 30.80 -27.23
C ILE A 110 8.17 31.92 -28.26
N HIS A 111 8.96 31.70 -29.32
CA HIS A 111 9.14 32.68 -30.39
C HIS A 111 7.83 32.99 -31.13
N ALA A 112 6.94 32.01 -31.26
CA ALA A 112 5.60 32.20 -31.80
C ALA A 112 4.63 32.92 -30.83
N GLY A 113 5.08 33.25 -29.60
CA GLY A 113 4.26 33.88 -28.58
C GLY A 113 3.34 32.93 -27.83
N GLU A 114 3.48 31.63 -28.03
CA GLU A 114 2.71 30.60 -27.37
C GLU A 114 3.19 30.36 -25.94
N ARG A 115 2.27 29.94 -25.08
CA ARG A 115 2.56 29.38 -23.77
C ARG A 115 2.65 27.87 -23.87
N VAL A 116 3.56 27.26 -23.12
CA VAL A 116 3.63 25.82 -22.92
C VAL A 116 3.06 25.51 -21.54
N ASP A 117 1.90 24.88 -21.50
CA ASP A 117 1.21 24.47 -20.28
C ASP A 117 1.45 23.00 -19.96
N HIS A 118 1.61 22.67 -18.67
CA HIS A 118 1.65 21.31 -18.12
C HIS A 118 2.55 20.32 -18.90
N PHE A 119 3.74 20.74 -19.31
CA PHE A 119 4.68 19.87 -19.98
C PHE A 119 5.45 19.03 -18.96
N GLU A 120 5.05 17.77 -18.81
CA GLU A 120 5.73 16.82 -17.92
C GLU A 120 6.98 16.25 -18.59
N THR A 121 8.12 16.36 -17.91
CA THR A 121 9.42 15.91 -18.42
C THR A 121 10.37 15.56 -17.28
N ILE A 122 11.53 15.02 -17.64
CA ILE A 122 12.63 14.74 -16.72
C ILE A 122 13.67 15.87 -16.80
N ARG A 123 14.13 16.31 -15.63
CA ARG A 123 15.30 17.19 -15.48
C ARG A 123 16.35 16.56 -14.58
N ARG A 124 17.55 17.10 -14.65
CA ARG A 124 18.72 16.64 -13.91
C ARG A 124 19.15 17.70 -12.91
N ARG A 125 19.37 17.28 -11.66
CA ARG A 125 19.96 18.11 -10.59
C ARG A 125 21.48 18.24 -10.75
N LYS A 126 22.10 19.08 -9.92
CA LYS A 126 23.56 19.22 -9.83
C LYS A 126 24.29 17.93 -9.49
N ASP A 127 23.71 17.10 -8.63
CA ASP A 127 24.25 15.80 -8.22
C ASP A 127 24.03 14.69 -9.27
N GLY A 128 23.38 15.00 -10.39
CA GLY A 128 23.06 14.04 -11.45
C GLY A 128 21.74 13.29 -11.24
N THR A 129 21.05 13.46 -10.10
CA THR A 129 19.75 12.81 -9.88
C THR A 129 18.69 13.32 -10.86
N LEU A 130 17.83 12.41 -11.29
CA LEU A 130 16.73 12.71 -12.21
C LEU A 130 15.46 13.07 -11.43
N LEU A 131 14.72 14.01 -12.00
CA LEU A 131 13.51 14.60 -11.45
C LEU A 131 12.39 14.55 -12.45
N ASP A 132 11.24 13.98 -12.07
CA ASP A 132 10.01 14.20 -12.80
C ASP A 132 9.46 15.57 -12.43
N ILE A 133 9.28 16.44 -13.41
CA ILE A 133 8.73 17.78 -13.20
C ILE A 133 7.61 18.11 -14.18
N SER A 134 6.67 18.92 -13.74
CA SER A 134 5.70 19.59 -14.61
C SER A 134 6.15 21.02 -14.88
N LEU A 135 6.20 21.39 -16.16
CA LEU A 135 6.65 22.70 -16.61
C LEU A 135 5.51 23.55 -17.14
N THR A 136 5.52 24.81 -16.71
CA THR A 136 4.77 25.89 -17.35
C THR A 136 5.77 26.92 -17.84
N ILE A 137 5.70 27.28 -19.12
CA ILE A 137 6.66 28.17 -19.78
C ILE A 137 5.90 29.27 -20.51
N SER A 138 6.16 30.52 -20.14
CA SER A 138 5.47 31.69 -20.65
C SER A 138 6.46 32.65 -21.34
N PRO A 139 6.09 33.28 -22.48
CA PRO A 139 6.92 34.30 -23.10
C PRO A 139 7.00 35.53 -22.19
N VAL A 140 8.21 36.06 -22.01
CA VAL A 140 8.46 37.34 -21.34
C VAL A 140 8.53 38.42 -22.41
N ARG A 141 7.74 39.48 -22.23
CA ARG A 141 7.69 40.61 -23.16
C ARG A 141 8.33 41.85 -22.56
N SER A 142 9.05 42.61 -23.38
CA SER A 142 9.50 43.97 -23.05
C SER A 142 8.33 44.96 -23.10
N ASN A 143 8.58 46.19 -22.64
CA ASN A 143 7.58 47.26 -22.60
C ASN A 143 7.00 47.63 -23.98
N ASP A 144 7.74 47.37 -25.06
CA ASP A 144 7.31 47.55 -26.45
C ASP A 144 6.55 46.33 -27.02
N GLY A 145 6.25 45.33 -26.18
CA GLY A 145 5.48 44.13 -26.54
C GLY A 145 6.30 43.03 -27.23
N ARG A 146 7.59 43.22 -27.48
CA ARG A 146 8.45 42.20 -28.09
C ARG A 146 8.79 41.09 -27.11
N ILE A 147 8.87 39.85 -27.59
CA ILE A 147 9.30 38.71 -26.77
C ILE A 147 10.82 38.80 -26.60
N VAL A 148 11.27 38.83 -25.35
CA VAL A 148 12.70 38.96 -24.99
C VAL A 148 13.26 37.71 -24.30
N GLY A 149 12.39 36.77 -23.95
CA GLY A 149 12.79 35.53 -23.27
C GLY A 149 11.59 34.70 -22.85
N ALA A 150 11.83 33.81 -21.89
CA ALA A 150 10.82 32.96 -21.29
C ALA A 150 10.95 32.93 -19.77
N SER A 151 9.82 32.92 -19.06
CA SER A 151 9.72 32.55 -17.66
C SER A 151 9.25 31.09 -17.57
N LYS A 152 9.78 30.37 -16.60
CA LYS A 152 9.51 28.96 -16.40
C LYS A 152 9.21 28.70 -14.93
N VAL A 153 8.09 28.02 -14.71
CA VAL A 153 7.72 27.45 -13.41
C VAL A 153 7.88 25.94 -13.54
N ALA A 154 8.63 25.35 -12.62
CA ALA A 154 8.89 23.92 -12.53
C ALA A 154 8.42 23.40 -11.18
N ARG A 155 7.55 22.40 -11.22
CA ARG A 155 7.03 21.73 -10.03
C ARG A 155 7.50 20.29 -10.01
N ASP A 156 8.04 19.85 -8.88
CA ASP A 156 8.39 18.44 -8.66
C ASP A 156 7.11 17.60 -8.62
N ILE A 157 7.03 16.58 -9.47
CA ILE A 157 5.93 15.61 -9.50
C ILE A 157 6.42 14.19 -9.22
N THR A 158 7.68 14.03 -8.79
CA THR A 158 8.32 12.72 -8.57
C THR A 158 7.53 11.88 -7.58
N GLU A 159 7.20 12.41 -6.40
CA GLU A 159 6.43 11.67 -5.39
C GLU A 159 5.00 11.36 -5.85
N ARG A 160 4.35 12.30 -6.55
CA ARG A 160 3.02 12.09 -7.12
C ARG A 160 3.04 10.95 -8.15
N ARG A 161 4.05 10.92 -9.03
CA ARG A 161 4.21 9.88 -10.05
C ARG A 161 4.49 8.52 -9.41
N ARG A 162 5.43 8.47 -8.46
CA ARG A 162 5.73 7.24 -7.69
C ARG A 162 4.51 6.71 -6.94
N ALA A 163 3.68 7.58 -6.37
CA ALA A 163 2.45 7.18 -5.69
C ALA A 163 1.42 6.61 -6.68
N ALA A 164 1.26 7.25 -7.85
CA ALA A 164 0.36 6.78 -8.90
C ALA A 164 0.80 5.41 -9.46
N GLU A 165 2.10 5.22 -9.69
CA GLU A 165 2.67 3.95 -10.15
C GLU A 165 2.48 2.84 -9.10
N ARG A 166 2.74 3.13 -7.82
CA ARG A 166 2.45 2.21 -6.71
C ARG A 166 0.98 1.81 -6.67
N GLN A 167 0.06 2.77 -6.79
CA GLN A 167 -1.38 2.48 -6.81
C GLN A 167 -1.77 1.61 -8.01
N ALA A 168 -1.20 1.88 -9.19
CA ALA A 168 -1.47 1.10 -10.40
C ALA A 168 -0.99 -0.36 -10.26
N LEU A 169 0.17 -0.58 -9.64
CA LEU A 169 0.68 -1.92 -9.34
C LEU A 169 -0.25 -2.69 -8.40
N LEU A 170 -0.65 -2.07 -7.28
CA LEU A 170 -1.60 -2.66 -6.32
C LEU A 170 -2.94 -3.00 -6.98
N LEU A 171 -3.46 -2.09 -7.81
CA LEU A 171 -4.69 -2.35 -8.56
C LEU A 171 -4.51 -3.53 -9.52
N ARG A 172 -3.41 -3.59 -10.27
CA ARG A 172 -3.14 -4.71 -11.19
C ARG A 172 -3.08 -6.04 -10.44
N GLU A 173 -2.42 -6.07 -9.29
CA GLU A 173 -2.35 -7.26 -8.44
C GLU A 173 -3.75 -7.67 -7.94
N MET A 174 -4.55 -6.71 -7.46
CA MET A 174 -5.94 -6.94 -7.06
C MET A 174 -6.78 -7.51 -8.21
N HIS A 175 -6.69 -6.95 -9.42
CA HIS A 175 -7.39 -7.46 -10.60
C HIS A 175 -6.99 -8.91 -10.92
N HIS A 176 -5.69 -9.22 -10.87
CA HIS A 176 -5.21 -10.60 -11.07
C HIS A 176 -5.77 -11.55 -10.01
N ARG A 177 -5.74 -11.15 -8.72
CA ARG A 177 -6.29 -11.97 -7.63
C ARG A 177 -7.79 -12.20 -7.78
N ILE A 178 -8.56 -11.16 -8.09
CA ILE A 178 -10.01 -11.26 -8.34
C ILE A 178 -10.30 -12.19 -9.52
N LYS A 179 -9.56 -12.05 -10.63
CA LYS A 179 -9.71 -12.94 -11.79
C LYS A 179 -9.45 -14.41 -11.41
N ASN A 180 -8.41 -14.67 -10.62
CA ASN A 180 -8.10 -16.02 -10.14
C ASN A 180 -9.22 -16.57 -9.24
N LEU A 181 -9.76 -15.75 -8.32
CA LEU A 181 -10.90 -16.14 -7.48
C LEU A 181 -12.13 -16.51 -8.31
N PHE A 182 -12.45 -15.74 -9.34
CA PHE A 182 -13.55 -16.05 -10.24
C PHE A 182 -13.30 -17.32 -11.06
N ALA A 183 -12.07 -17.57 -11.51
CA ALA A 183 -11.73 -18.80 -12.21
C ALA A 183 -11.92 -20.04 -11.30
N VAL A 184 -11.50 -19.95 -10.04
CA VAL A 184 -11.68 -21.01 -9.03
C VAL A 184 -13.16 -21.21 -8.72
N ALA A 185 -13.91 -20.13 -8.48
CA ALA A 185 -15.35 -20.21 -8.24
C ALA A 185 -16.09 -20.84 -9.45
N GLY A 186 -15.75 -20.44 -10.67
CA GLY A 186 -16.30 -21.02 -11.90
C GLY A 186 -16.00 -22.53 -12.00
N GLY A 187 -14.76 -22.94 -11.71
CA GLY A 187 -14.37 -24.34 -11.65
C GLY A 187 -15.18 -25.13 -10.62
N ILE A 188 -15.40 -24.57 -9.43
CA ILE A 188 -16.24 -25.17 -8.39
C ILE A 188 -17.67 -25.39 -8.89
N ILE A 189 -18.25 -24.42 -9.59
CA ILE A 189 -19.63 -24.50 -10.13
C ILE A 189 -19.73 -25.59 -11.19
N THR A 190 -18.88 -25.55 -12.22
CA THR A 190 -18.89 -26.53 -13.31
C THR A 190 -18.72 -27.95 -12.76
N LEU A 191 -17.90 -28.11 -11.73
CA LEU A 191 -17.55 -29.41 -11.20
C LEU A 191 -18.59 -29.90 -10.16
N ALA A 192 -19.19 -29.02 -9.37
CA ALA A 192 -20.31 -29.35 -8.49
C ALA A 192 -21.57 -29.73 -9.29
N ALA A 193 -21.82 -29.06 -10.43
CA ALA A 193 -22.96 -29.34 -11.29
C ALA A 193 -22.91 -30.75 -11.89
N ARG A 194 -21.73 -31.35 -12.03
CA ARG A 194 -21.54 -32.69 -12.60
C ARG A 194 -21.76 -33.84 -11.61
N THR A 195 -21.70 -33.57 -10.31
CA THR A 195 -21.85 -34.58 -9.25
C THR A 195 -23.11 -34.40 -8.41
N ALA A 196 -23.89 -33.36 -8.69
CA ALA A 196 -25.10 -33.07 -7.95
C ALA A 196 -26.28 -33.86 -8.52
N ASP A 197 -26.93 -34.64 -7.66
CA ASP A 197 -28.12 -35.43 -8.03
C ASP A 197 -29.41 -34.59 -8.01
N SER A 198 -29.33 -33.35 -7.50
CA SER A 198 -30.43 -32.39 -7.49
C SER A 198 -29.93 -30.93 -7.44
N PRO A 199 -30.75 -29.96 -7.90
CA PRO A 199 -30.44 -28.53 -7.74
C PRO A 199 -30.18 -28.11 -6.29
N ALA A 200 -30.87 -28.71 -5.31
CA ALA A 200 -30.67 -28.43 -3.90
C ALA A 200 -29.29 -28.93 -3.40
N SER A 201 -28.87 -30.12 -3.82
CA SER A 201 -27.53 -30.65 -3.49
C SER A 201 -26.41 -29.82 -4.13
N LEU A 202 -26.63 -29.33 -5.36
CA LEU A 202 -25.72 -28.42 -6.05
C LEU A 202 -25.56 -27.11 -5.29
N ALA A 203 -26.67 -26.45 -4.96
CA ALA A 203 -26.67 -25.19 -4.22
C ALA A 203 -25.97 -25.33 -2.86
N ARG A 204 -26.19 -26.45 -2.16
CA ARG A 204 -25.52 -26.76 -0.89
C ARG A 204 -24.01 -26.92 -1.06
N ALA A 205 -23.56 -27.75 -2.01
CA ALA A 205 -22.14 -27.98 -2.27
C ALA A 205 -21.41 -26.71 -2.73
N MET A 206 -22.06 -25.89 -3.57
CA MET A 206 -21.52 -24.58 -3.97
C MET A 206 -21.39 -23.63 -2.78
N LYS A 207 -22.42 -23.56 -1.93
CA LYS A 207 -22.40 -22.69 -0.74
C LYS A 207 -21.30 -23.08 0.24
N GLU A 208 -21.16 -24.38 0.53
CA GLU A 208 -20.10 -24.89 1.41
C GLU A 208 -18.69 -24.50 0.89
N ARG A 209 -18.45 -24.69 -0.41
CA ARG A 209 -17.14 -24.40 -1.03
C ARG A 209 -16.85 -22.91 -1.19
N LEU A 210 -17.85 -22.08 -1.49
CA LEU A 210 -17.67 -20.62 -1.54
C LEU A 210 -17.37 -20.05 -0.15
N VAL A 211 -17.99 -20.57 0.91
CA VAL A 211 -17.68 -20.17 2.29
C VAL A 211 -16.25 -20.56 2.66
N ALA A 212 -15.79 -21.75 2.28
CA ALA A 212 -14.41 -22.16 2.50
C ALA A 212 -13.40 -21.26 1.77
N LEU A 213 -13.69 -20.92 0.50
CA LEU A 213 -12.88 -20.00 -0.28
C LEU A 213 -12.85 -18.59 0.34
N ALA A 214 -13.98 -18.09 0.83
CA ALA A 214 -14.07 -16.80 1.50
C ALA A 214 -13.22 -16.76 2.79
N ARG A 215 -13.27 -17.80 3.63
CA ARG A 215 -12.42 -17.91 4.83
C ARG A 215 -10.92 -17.96 4.49
N ALA A 216 -10.54 -18.77 3.49
CA ALA A 216 -9.16 -18.82 3.03
C ALA A 216 -8.69 -17.45 2.50
N HIS A 217 -9.58 -16.68 1.89
CA HIS A 217 -9.27 -15.33 1.41
C HIS A 217 -9.13 -14.32 2.56
N GLU A 218 -10.00 -14.35 3.57
CA GLU A 218 -9.89 -13.50 4.77
C GLU A 218 -8.53 -13.69 5.48
N MET A 219 -8.02 -14.92 5.52
CA MET A 219 -6.70 -15.24 6.11
C MET A 219 -5.51 -14.68 5.33
N THR A 220 -5.72 -14.22 4.10
CA THR A 220 -4.68 -13.61 3.25
C THR A 220 -4.74 -12.10 3.17
N LEU A 221 -5.77 -11.47 3.74
CA LEU A 221 -5.75 -10.02 3.83
C LEU A 221 -4.60 -9.65 4.76
N PRO A 222 -3.61 -8.87 4.30
CA PRO A 222 -2.74 -8.17 5.23
C PRO A 222 -3.69 -7.37 6.13
N SER A 223 -3.51 -7.47 7.44
CA SER A 223 -3.99 -6.40 8.31
C SER A 223 -3.53 -5.11 7.66
N LEU A 224 -4.45 -4.21 7.30
CA LEU A 224 -4.19 -2.96 6.56
C LEU A 224 -3.36 -1.95 7.39
N SER A 225 -2.42 -2.43 8.20
CA SER A 225 -1.34 -1.68 8.81
C SER A 225 -0.26 -1.44 7.77
N VAL A 226 0.00 -0.16 7.51
CA VAL A 226 0.81 0.39 6.41
C VAL A 226 2.31 0.00 6.47
N ASP A 227 2.76 -0.72 7.51
CA ASP A 227 4.20 -0.92 7.80
C ASP A 227 4.84 -2.21 7.26
N HIS A 228 4.10 -3.18 6.71
CA HIS A 228 4.69 -4.45 6.27
C HIS A 228 4.84 -4.56 4.75
N MET A 229 5.77 -3.78 4.17
CA MET A 229 6.22 -3.91 2.78
C MET A 229 7.50 -4.77 2.62
N LEU A 230 7.97 -5.43 3.68
CA LEU A 230 9.09 -6.37 3.60
C LEU A 230 8.57 -7.81 3.78
N ALA A 231 8.39 -8.46 2.63
CA ALA A 231 8.40 -9.91 2.39
C ALA A 231 8.18 -10.83 3.61
N GLU A 232 6.94 -11.23 3.86
CA GLU A 232 6.63 -12.48 4.57
C GLU A 232 5.52 -13.27 3.87
N PRO A 233 5.55 -14.61 3.92
CA PRO A 233 4.54 -15.46 3.31
C PRO A 233 3.15 -15.11 3.84
N SER A 234 2.19 -14.94 2.93
CA SER A 234 0.83 -14.46 3.21
C SER A 234 0.06 -15.29 4.25
N THR A 235 0.53 -16.48 4.61
CA THR A 235 0.13 -17.27 5.77
C THR A 235 1.11 -18.46 5.95
N THR A 236 0.95 -19.25 7.01
CA THR A 236 1.74 -20.47 7.23
C THR A 236 0.85 -21.72 7.18
N LEU A 237 1.47 -22.90 6.97
CA LEU A 237 0.77 -24.17 6.96
C LEU A 237 -0.02 -24.39 8.25
N PHE A 238 0.57 -24.09 9.40
CA PHE A 238 -0.10 -24.31 10.68
C PHE A 238 -1.27 -23.34 10.87
N LYS A 239 -1.12 -22.07 10.50
CA LYS A 239 -2.24 -21.11 10.51
C LYS A 239 -3.40 -21.56 9.62
N LEU A 240 -3.10 -22.06 8.42
CA LEU A 240 -4.12 -22.59 7.50
C LEU A 240 -4.85 -23.80 8.10
N LEU A 241 -4.11 -24.76 8.65
CA LEU A 241 -4.69 -25.95 9.28
C LEU A 241 -5.55 -25.60 10.49
N ASP A 242 -5.07 -24.69 11.35
CA ASP A 242 -5.81 -24.21 12.52
C ASP A 242 -7.16 -23.59 12.12
N GLY A 243 -7.15 -22.67 11.15
CA GLY A 243 -8.40 -22.06 10.65
C GLY A 243 -9.38 -23.04 10.02
N LEU A 244 -8.89 -24.09 9.35
CA LEU A 244 -9.74 -25.12 8.73
C LEU A 244 -10.31 -26.12 9.76
N LEU A 245 -9.55 -26.42 10.83
CA LEU A 245 -9.91 -27.39 11.86
C LEU A 245 -10.66 -26.77 13.05
N ALA A 246 -10.57 -25.45 13.25
CA ALA A 246 -11.23 -24.73 14.34
C ALA A 246 -12.73 -25.07 14.50
N PRO A 247 -13.55 -25.18 13.43
CA PRO A 247 -14.96 -25.54 13.57
C PRO A 247 -15.23 -26.95 14.11
N TYR A 248 -14.22 -27.82 14.11
CA TYR A 248 -14.31 -29.24 14.46
C TYR A 248 -13.54 -29.58 15.74
N SER A 249 -12.93 -28.59 16.37
CA SER A 249 -12.21 -28.72 17.64
C SER A 249 -13.18 -28.61 18.82
N ASN A 250 -12.95 -29.39 19.87
CA ASN A 250 -13.68 -29.23 21.15
C ASN A 250 -13.13 -28.01 21.91
N GLU A 251 -13.81 -27.57 22.97
CA GLU A 251 -13.38 -26.44 23.82
C GLU A 251 -11.92 -26.59 24.32
N ASP A 252 -11.45 -27.82 24.49
CA ASP A 252 -10.08 -28.14 24.92
C ASP A 252 -9.06 -28.30 23.77
N GLY A 253 -9.47 -28.15 22.51
CA GLY A 253 -8.60 -28.27 21.32
C GLY A 253 -8.11 -29.69 20.98
N THR A 254 -8.57 -30.72 21.70
CA THR A 254 -7.92 -32.05 21.69
C THR A 254 -8.20 -32.95 20.47
N ARG A 255 -9.03 -32.50 19.53
CA ARG A 255 -9.50 -33.33 18.41
C ARG A 255 -8.57 -33.34 17.20
N ALA A 256 -7.74 -32.31 17.06
CA ALA A 256 -6.73 -32.25 16.03
C ALA A 256 -5.41 -31.77 16.64
N ALA A 257 -4.33 -32.48 16.35
CA ALA A 257 -2.99 -32.09 16.76
C ALA A 257 -2.14 -31.83 15.51
N VAL A 258 -1.53 -30.66 15.44
CA VAL A 258 -0.57 -30.30 14.39
C VAL A 258 0.82 -30.23 15.00
N THR A 259 1.78 -30.94 14.42
CA THR A 259 3.14 -31.08 14.94
C THR A 259 4.17 -30.97 13.82
N GLY A 260 5.42 -30.67 14.19
CA GLY A 260 6.55 -30.62 13.26
C GLY A 260 6.95 -29.20 12.86
N GLN A 261 7.35 -29.01 11.60
CA GLN A 261 7.87 -27.75 11.08
C GLN A 261 6.80 -26.95 10.34
N ASP A 262 6.65 -25.68 10.71
CA ASP A 262 5.76 -24.75 10.02
C ASP A 262 6.45 -24.15 8.79
N VAL A 263 5.68 -23.94 7.72
CA VAL A 263 6.19 -23.55 6.41
C VAL A 263 5.35 -22.42 5.85
N GLY A 264 6.02 -21.41 5.28
CA GLY A 264 5.36 -20.32 4.58
C GLY A 264 4.66 -20.78 3.31
N ILE A 265 3.45 -20.26 3.06
CA ILE A 265 2.68 -20.54 1.85
C ILE A 265 2.55 -19.26 1.03
N GLY A 266 3.02 -19.31 -0.21
CA GLY A 266 2.87 -18.25 -1.19
C GLY A 266 1.42 -18.12 -1.67
N GLY A 267 0.97 -16.89 -1.91
CA GLY A 267 -0.43 -16.59 -2.25
C GLY A 267 -0.98 -17.33 -3.47
N ARG A 268 -0.12 -17.69 -4.44
CA ARG A 268 -0.49 -18.48 -5.63
C ARG A 268 -0.91 -19.91 -5.29
N ASN A 269 -0.23 -20.52 -4.32
CA ASN A 269 -0.38 -21.93 -3.98
C ASN A 269 -1.33 -22.16 -2.80
N LEU A 270 -1.60 -21.11 -2.02
CA LEU A 270 -2.47 -21.17 -0.87
C LEU A 270 -3.86 -21.70 -1.21
N VAL A 271 -4.48 -21.21 -2.29
CA VAL A 271 -5.84 -21.63 -2.65
C VAL A 271 -5.88 -23.13 -2.96
N ASN A 272 -4.89 -23.63 -3.69
CA ASN A 272 -4.78 -25.04 -4.02
C ASN A 272 -4.62 -25.90 -2.76
N LEU A 273 -3.71 -25.51 -1.87
CA LEU A 273 -3.50 -26.23 -0.61
C LEU A 273 -4.73 -26.15 0.31
N ALA A 274 -5.37 -24.98 0.41
CA ALA A 274 -6.58 -24.77 1.22
C ALA A 274 -7.73 -25.64 0.73
N LEU A 275 -7.95 -25.73 -0.59
CA LEU A 275 -8.97 -26.61 -1.16
C LEU A 275 -8.69 -28.09 -0.86
N LEU A 276 -7.44 -28.54 -1.03
CA LEU A 276 -7.05 -29.92 -0.73
C LEU A 276 -7.28 -30.27 0.74
N LEU A 277 -6.79 -29.43 1.65
CA LEU A 277 -6.92 -29.64 3.09
C LEU A 277 -8.39 -29.52 3.54
N HIS A 278 -9.17 -28.61 2.97
CA HIS A 278 -10.60 -28.49 3.24
C HIS A 278 -11.36 -29.77 2.85
N GLU A 279 -11.05 -30.36 1.70
CA GLU A 279 -11.64 -31.63 1.29
C GLU A 279 -11.23 -32.77 2.25
N LEU A 280 -10.00 -32.80 2.77
CA LEU A 280 -9.61 -33.76 3.81
C LEU A 280 -10.40 -33.57 5.12
N VAL A 281 -10.49 -32.33 5.62
CA VAL A 281 -11.24 -31.99 6.84
C VAL A 281 -12.71 -32.39 6.70
N THR A 282 -13.34 -32.03 5.57
CA THR A 282 -14.76 -32.33 5.35
C THR A 282 -15.02 -33.82 5.19
N ASN A 283 -14.11 -34.58 4.56
CA ASN A 283 -14.21 -36.04 4.50
C ASN A 283 -14.07 -36.67 5.88
N ALA A 284 -13.12 -36.21 6.70
CA ALA A 284 -12.99 -36.65 8.08
C ALA A 284 -14.29 -36.37 8.87
N ALA A 285 -14.92 -35.21 8.66
CA ALA A 285 -16.14 -34.82 9.37
C ALA A 285 -17.40 -35.58 8.89
N LYS A 286 -17.48 -35.91 7.61
CA LYS A 286 -18.64 -36.61 7.02
C LYS A 286 -18.55 -38.12 7.18
N TYR A 287 -17.36 -38.69 7.02
CA TYR A 287 -17.18 -40.13 6.85
C TYR A 287 -16.08 -40.73 7.72
N GLY A 288 -15.20 -39.91 8.30
CA GLY A 288 -13.98 -40.36 8.99
C GLY A 288 -13.97 -40.03 10.47
N ALA A 289 -12.78 -39.82 11.03
CA ALA A 289 -12.60 -39.64 12.47
C ALA A 289 -13.36 -38.43 13.04
N LEU A 290 -13.53 -37.36 12.27
CA LEU A 290 -14.25 -36.19 12.78
C LEU A 290 -15.78 -36.37 12.92
N SER A 291 -16.34 -37.43 12.33
CA SER A 291 -17.78 -37.74 12.36
C SER A 291 -18.27 -38.30 13.71
N VAL A 292 -17.36 -38.78 14.56
CA VAL A 292 -17.65 -39.37 15.87
C VAL A 292 -16.99 -38.55 17.00
N PRO A 293 -17.54 -38.53 18.24
CA PRO A 293 -17.03 -37.68 19.32
C PRO A 293 -15.57 -37.96 19.71
N ASP A 294 -15.18 -39.24 19.75
CA ASP A 294 -13.86 -39.66 20.22
C ASP A 294 -12.78 -39.69 19.14
N GLY A 295 -13.16 -39.48 17.88
CA GLY A 295 -12.23 -39.56 16.77
C GLY A 295 -11.31 -38.34 16.71
N ARG A 296 -10.06 -38.57 16.31
CA ARG A 296 -8.97 -37.59 16.33
C ARG A 296 -8.22 -37.55 15.02
N ILE A 297 -7.61 -36.40 14.74
CA ILE A 297 -6.66 -36.21 13.64
C ILE A 297 -5.29 -35.86 14.21
N ALA A 298 -4.26 -36.54 13.72
CA ALA A 298 -2.86 -36.18 13.93
C ALA A 298 -2.26 -35.71 12.60
N ILE A 299 -1.65 -34.54 12.60
CA ILE A 299 -0.98 -33.93 11.47
C ILE A 299 0.48 -33.70 11.84
N ASP A 300 1.40 -34.27 11.05
CA ASP A 300 2.85 -34.13 11.24
C ASP A 300 3.47 -33.61 9.95
N ALA A 301 4.19 -32.49 10.05
CA ALA A 301 4.87 -31.80 8.96
C ALA A 301 6.38 -31.87 9.15
N ARG A 302 7.13 -32.47 8.22
CA ARG A 302 8.59 -32.57 8.31
C ARG A 302 9.26 -32.24 7.00
N ILE A 303 10.32 -31.45 7.05
CA ILE A 303 11.15 -31.17 5.88
C ILE A 303 12.29 -32.19 5.86
N ALA A 304 12.41 -32.91 4.74
CA ALA A 304 13.52 -33.84 4.50
C ALA A 304 14.19 -33.54 3.16
N GLY A 305 15.47 -33.92 3.03
CA GLY A 305 16.22 -33.71 1.79
C GLY A 305 16.41 -32.24 1.40
N GLY A 306 16.26 -31.30 2.35
CA GLY A 306 16.52 -29.87 2.18
C GLY A 306 15.35 -29.05 1.63
N ASP A 307 14.48 -29.62 0.79
CA ASP A 307 13.40 -28.86 0.13
C ASP A 307 12.06 -29.63 0.04
N ILE A 308 11.94 -30.83 0.60
CA ILE A 308 10.68 -31.59 0.50
C ILE A 308 9.95 -31.58 1.84
N LEU A 309 8.79 -30.92 1.87
CA LEU A 309 7.82 -31.03 2.95
C LEU A 309 7.05 -32.35 2.81
N HIS A 310 7.22 -33.22 3.80
CA HIS A 310 6.38 -34.38 4.02
C HIS A 310 5.28 -34.03 5.03
N LEU A 311 4.03 -34.04 4.58
CA LEU A 311 2.86 -33.80 5.41
C LEU A 311 2.09 -35.11 5.58
N THR A 312 1.99 -35.58 6.81
CA THR A 312 1.22 -36.78 7.17
C THR A 312 -0.05 -36.35 7.88
N TRP A 313 -1.20 -36.76 7.33
CA TRP A 313 -2.52 -36.66 7.94
C TRP A 313 -2.96 -38.05 8.37
N ALA A 314 -3.26 -38.24 9.66
CA ALA A 314 -3.68 -39.52 10.20
C ALA A 314 -4.95 -39.37 11.02
N GLU A 315 -5.99 -40.08 10.61
CA GLU A 315 -7.26 -40.20 11.33
C GLU A 315 -7.23 -41.43 12.24
N GLN A 316 -7.75 -41.28 13.45
CA GLN A 316 -7.78 -42.33 14.48
C GLN A 316 -9.12 -42.33 15.22
N GLY A 317 -9.56 -43.52 15.64
CA GLY A 317 -10.80 -43.67 16.41
C GLY A 317 -12.05 -43.31 15.60
N GLY A 318 -11.96 -43.33 14.26
CA GLY A 318 -13.09 -43.12 13.36
C GLY A 318 -13.91 -44.38 13.14
N PRO A 319 -15.06 -44.26 12.45
CA PRO A 319 -15.82 -45.41 12.00
C PRO A 319 -14.98 -46.26 11.03
N PRO A 320 -15.31 -47.55 10.83
CA PRO A 320 -14.61 -48.37 9.86
C PRO A 320 -14.68 -47.80 8.46
N VAL A 321 -13.51 -47.47 7.91
CA VAL A 321 -13.39 -46.89 6.57
C VAL A 321 -12.83 -47.94 5.62
N THR A 322 -13.47 -48.11 4.46
CA THR A 322 -12.97 -48.96 3.38
C THR A 322 -12.58 -48.11 2.19
N ALA A 323 -11.63 -48.60 1.39
CA ALA A 323 -11.25 -47.94 0.16
C ALA A 323 -12.49 -47.76 -0.74
N PRO A 324 -12.71 -46.58 -1.34
CA PRO A 324 -13.82 -46.37 -2.26
C PRO A 324 -13.78 -47.40 -3.39
N THR A 325 -14.87 -48.13 -3.60
CA THR A 325 -14.99 -49.18 -4.65
C THR A 325 -15.63 -48.66 -5.95
N GLY A 326 -15.76 -47.33 -6.11
CA GLY A 326 -16.43 -46.69 -7.25
C GLY A 326 -15.51 -45.89 -8.17
N ILE A 327 -16.07 -45.41 -9.29
CA ILE A 327 -15.38 -44.55 -10.27
C ILE A 327 -14.88 -43.27 -9.59
N ALA A 328 -13.62 -42.91 -9.82
CA ALA A 328 -12.96 -41.71 -9.33
C ALA A 328 -13.84 -40.45 -9.47
N GLY A 329 -14.38 -39.98 -8.34
CA GLY A 329 -15.23 -38.79 -8.26
C GLY A 329 -14.44 -37.47 -8.29
N PHE A 330 -15.14 -36.36 -8.00
CA PHE A 330 -14.62 -34.99 -7.90
C PHE A 330 -13.27 -34.89 -7.17
N GLY A 331 -13.18 -35.51 -5.98
CA GLY A 331 -12.00 -35.40 -5.12
C GLY A 331 -10.73 -35.93 -5.77
N THR A 332 -10.83 -36.92 -6.65
CA THR A 332 -9.68 -37.51 -7.33
C THR A 332 -9.14 -36.60 -8.44
N ARG A 333 -10.01 -35.89 -9.17
CA ARG A 333 -9.60 -34.99 -10.27
C ARG A 333 -9.11 -33.63 -9.77
N LEU A 334 -9.74 -33.11 -8.70
CA LEU A 334 -9.22 -31.92 -8.01
C LEU A 334 -7.84 -32.24 -7.43
N GLU A 335 -7.69 -33.41 -6.81
CA GLU A 335 -6.40 -33.89 -6.33
C GLU A 335 -5.37 -33.97 -7.46
N GLU A 336 -5.69 -34.54 -8.62
CA GLU A 336 -4.77 -34.59 -9.77
C GLU A 336 -4.33 -33.20 -10.25
N SER A 337 -5.26 -32.26 -10.36
CA SER A 337 -4.94 -30.87 -10.73
C SER A 337 -4.01 -30.20 -9.70
N ILE A 338 -4.30 -30.38 -8.42
CA ILE A 338 -3.48 -29.82 -7.33
C ILE A 338 -2.10 -30.50 -7.28
N LYS A 339 -2.02 -31.82 -7.54
CA LYS A 339 -0.76 -32.55 -7.64
C LYS A 339 0.14 -31.99 -8.74
N GLN A 340 -0.43 -31.64 -9.89
CA GLN A 340 0.32 -30.98 -10.96
C GLN A 340 0.75 -29.57 -10.56
N ALA A 341 -0.17 -28.76 -10.02
CA ALA A 341 0.08 -27.37 -9.67
C ALA A 341 1.16 -27.21 -8.57
N LEU A 342 1.14 -28.08 -7.56
CA LEU A 342 2.07 -28.06 -6.43
C LEU A 342 3.27 -29.00 -6.61
N ARG A 343 3.38 -29.68 -7.76
CA ARG A 343 4.38 -30.73 -8.01
C ARG A 343 4.44 -31.76 -6.87
N MET A 344 3.27 -32.12 -6.35
CA MET A 344 3.13 -32.90 -5.13
C MET A 344 2.81 -34.37 -5.42
N THR A 345 3.22 -35.25 -4.53
CA THR A 345 2.75 -36.63 -4.49
C THR A 345 1.79 -36.82 -3.33
N ILE A 346 0.79 -37.69 -3.50
CA ILE A 346 -0.19 -38.04 -2.47
C ILE A 346 -0.36 -39.55 -2.48
N LEU A 347 -0.27 -40.15 -1.30
CA LEU A 347 -0.48 -41.57 -1.03
C LEU A 347 -1.55 -41.71 0.06
N ARG A 348 -2.47 -42.66 -0.12
CA ARG A 348 -3.56 -42.93 0.83
C ARG A 348 -3.49 -44.38 1.29
N GLU A 349 -3.60 -44.57 2.60
CA GLU A 349 -3.66 -45.85 3.27
C GLU A 349 -4.96 -45.91 4.07
N TRP A 350 -5.84 -46.86 3.72
CA TRP A 350 -7.11 -47.07 4.41
C TRP A 350 -6.89 -48.09 5.52
N ARG A 351 -7.24 -47.70 6.75
CA ARG A 351 -7.13 -48.56 7.94
C ARG A 351 -8.53 -48.80 8.51
N ARG A 352 -8.65 -49.83 9.35
CA ARG A 352 -9.94 -50.20 9.95
C ARG A 352 -10.49 -49.13 10.89
N ASP A 353 -9.64 -48.26 11.42
CA ASP A 353 -9.94 -47.24 12.43
C ASP A 353 -9.72 -45.81 11.92
N GLY A 354 -9.46 -45.65 10.61
CA GLY A 354 -9.26 -44.34 9.99
C GLY A 354 -8.54 -44.40 8.64
N MET A 355 -8.08 -43.23 8.19
CA MET A 355 -7.32 -43.05 6.95
C MET A 355 -6.01 -42.34 7.26
N VAL A 356 -4.94 -42.75 6.58
CA VAL A 356 -3.67 -42.03 6.56
C VAL A 356 -3.39 -41.50 5.16
N VAL A 357 -3.12 -40.21 5.06
CA VAL A 357 -2.72 -39.53 3.83
C VAL A 357 -1.30 -38.99 4.01
N ARG A 358 -0.43 -39.32 3.07
CA ARG A 358 0.96 -38.82 3.04
C ARG A 358 1.14 -37.98 1.79
N MET A 359 1.54 -36.73 1.98
CA MET A 359 1.78 -35.77 0.91
C MET A 359 3.26 -35.39 0.91
N SER A 360 3.88 -35.27 -0.27
CA SER A 360 5.23 -34.72 -0.41
C SER A 360 5.20 -33.53 -1.37
N ILE A 361 5.67 -32.37 -0.93
CA ILE A 361 5.55 -31.09 -1.62
C ILE A 361 6.90 -30.37 -1.58
N PRO A 362 7.44 -29.88 -2.70
CA PRO A 362 8.61 -29.01 -2.66
C PRO A 362 8.29 -27.68 -1.95
N VAL A 363 9.09 -27.30 -0.95
CA VAL A 363 8.94 -26.07 -0.17
C VAL A 363 9.16 -24.85 -1.04
N SER A 364 10.14 -24.92 -1.96
CA SER A 364 10.37 -23.91 -3.01
C SER A 364 9.11 -23.64 -3.84
N VAL A 365 8.38 -24.68 -4.22
CA VAL A 365 7.10 -24.52 -4.94
C VAL A 365 6.03 -23.95 -4.04
N LEU A 366 5.95 -24.38 -2.78
CA LEU A 366 4.93 -23.95 -1.82
C LEU A 366 5.05 -22.46 -1.47
N SER A 367 6.29 -22.00 -1.28
CA SER A 367 6.65 -20.64 -0.85
C SER A 367 6.72 -19.61 -1.98
N ALA A 368 6.73 -20.05 -3.25
CA ALA A 368 6.84 -19.18 -4.42
C ALA A 368 5.79 -18.03 -4.42
N GLY A 369 6.29 -16.81 -4.62
CA GLY A 369 5.49 -15.60 -4.72
C GLY A 369 4.71 -15.49 -6.03
N ILE A 370 3.92 -14.44 -6.19
CA ILE A 370 3.24 -14.12 -7.45
C ILE A 370 4.25 -13.72 -8.54
N ASP A 371 5.41 -13.18 -8.14
CA ASP A 371 6.43 -12.59 -9.01
C ASP A 371 7.63 -13.51 -9.31
N ASP A 372 7.66 -14.73 -8.79
CA ASP A 372 8.72 -15.71 -9.09
C ASP A 372 8.43 -16.39 -10.44
N LEU A 373 8.61 -15.66 -11.55
CA LEU A 373 8.83 -16.19 -12.92
C LEU A 373 9.32 -15.10 -13.89
#